data_AF-S4Y588-F1
#
_entry.id   AF-S4Y588-F1
#
_cell.length_a   1.000
_cell.length_b   1.000
_cell.length_c   1.000
_cell.angle_alpha   90.00
_cell.angle_beta   90.00
_cell.angle_gamma   90.00
#
_symmetry.space_group_name_H-M   'P 1'
#
loop_
_entity.id
_entity.type
_entity.pdbx_description
1 polymer ?
#
loop_
_entity_poly.entity_id
_entity_poly.type
_entity_poly.pdbx_seq_one_letter_code
_entity_poly.pdbx_strand_id
1 'polypeptide(L)'
;MIVSASEQLAERCRRLVFVEGADLLACDLVSLRGSAAWLHPLAIVMTQDVRAFDPEGFMELSRRIGAELVVLPSETISDTQLTAMITAALDIAQRRRTD
;
A
#
# COMPACT_ATOMS: atom_id res chain seq x y z
N MET A 1 -3.11 -8.71 0.73
CA MET A 1 -2.06 -8.41 -0.25
C MET A 1 -1.80 -6.90 -0.31
N ILE A 2 -0.53 -6.48 -0.40
CA ILE A 2 -0.07 -5.08 -0.44
C ILE A 2 0.67 -4.81 -1.75
N VAL A 3 0.55 -3.60 -2.31
CA VAL A 3 1.35 -3.14 -3.45
C VAL A 3 2.20 -1.93 -3.04
N SER A 4 3.51 -1.95 -3.33
CA SER A 4 4.43 -0.84 -3.05
C SER A 4 5.03 -0.26 -4.32
N ALA A 5 5.16 1.07 -4.41
CA ALA A 5 5.70 1.81 -5.57
C ALA A 5 7.24 1.86 -5.66
N SER A 6 7.95 1.28 -4.69
CA SER A 6 9.42 1.34 -4.58
C SER A 6 9.97 -0.02 -4.14
N GLU A 7 11.05 -0.47 -4.76
CA GLU A 7 11.69 -1.75 -4.43
C GLU A 7 12.27 -1.76 -3.02
N GLN A 8 12.87 -0.65 -2.57
CA GLN A 8 13.37 -0.52 -1.20
C GLN A 8 12.23 -0.55 -0.18
N LEU A 9 11.14 0.16 -0.46
CA LEU A 9 9.95 0.11 0.39
C LEU A 9 9.33 -1.28 0.40
N ALA A 10 9.28 -1.95 -0.75
CA ALA A 10 8.77 -3.31 -0.83
C ALA A 10 9.62 -4.27 0.01
N GLU A 11 10.95 -4.19 -0.01
CA GLU A 11 11.80 -5.10 0.77
C GLU A 11 11.68 -4.83 2.28
N ARG A 12 11.47 -3.57 2.68
CA ARG A 12 11.16 -3.22 4.07
C ARG A 12 9.78 -3.72 4.48
N CYS A 13 8.76 -3.49 3.65
CA CYS A 13 7.42 -4.01 3.88
C CYS A 13 7.42 -5.55 3.94
N ARG A 14 8.20 -6.24 3.09
CA ARG A 14 8.20 -7.71 3.03
C ARG A 14 8.61 -8.32 4.35
N ARG A 15 9.66 -7.77 4.97
CA ARG A 15 10.16 -8.19 6.28
C ARG A 15 9.13 -7.99 7.39
N LEU A 16 8.31 -6.94 7.30
CA LEU A 16 7.33 -6.58 8.32
C LEU A 16 6.01 -7.34 8.13
N VAL A 17 5.57 -7.49 6.88
CA VAL A 17 4.26 -8.05 6.52
C VAL A 17 4.26 -9.58 6.58
N PHE A 18 5.44 -10.22 6.50
CA PHE A 18 5.59 -11.66 6.75
C PHE A 18 5.05 -12.08 8.13
N VAL A 19 5.08 -11.17 9.11
CA VAL A 19 4.57 -11.41 10.47
C VAL A 19 3.03 -11.41 10.52
N GLU A 20 2.38 -10.68 9.61
CA GLU A 20 0.92 -10.47 9.57
C GLU A 20 0.21 -11.39 8.56
N GLY A 21 0.96 -12.29 7.87
CA GLY A 21 0.39 -13.26 6.93
C GLY A 21 -0.17 -12.67 5.63
N ALA A 22 0.23 -11.45 5.25
CA ALA A 22 -0.22 -10.81 4.01
C ALA A 22 0.83 -10.91 2.89
N ASP A 23 0.39 -11.22 1.67
CA ASP A 23 1.27 -11.20 0.50
C ASP A 23 1.67 -9.77 0.11
N LEU A 24 2.92 -9.55 -0.29
CA LEU A 24 3.41 -8.26 -0.75
C LEU A 24 3.94 -8.36 -2.18
N LEU A 25 3.42 -7.49 -3.05
CA LEU A 25 3.91 -7.28 -4.40
C LEU A 25 4.63 -5.92 -4.50
N ALA A 26 5.89 -5.95 -4.93
CA ALA A 26 6.60 -4.75 -5.36
C ALA A 26 6.15 -4.41 -6.80
N CYS A 27 5.84 -3.15 -7.08
CA CYS A 27 5.54 -2.66 -8.41
C CYS A 27 6.21 -1.30 -8.63
N ASP A 28 6.67 -1.01 -9.84
CA ASP A 28 7.01 0.37 -10.19
C ASP A 28 5.75 1.25 -10.29
N LEU A 29 5.95 2.57 -10.33
CA LEU A 29 4.86 3.54 -10.43
C LEU A 29 3.95 3.31 -11.64
N VAL A 30 4.54 2.90 -12.77
CA VAL A 30 3.83 2.70 -14.05
C VAL A 30 2.88 1.51 -13.96
N SER A 31 3.33 0.44 -13.31
CA SER A 31 2.60 -0.81 -13.17
C SER A 31 1.63 -0.79 -12.00
N LEU A 32 1.84 0.09 -11.01
CA LEU A 32 1.08 0.14 -9.76
C LEU A 32 -0.45 0.15 -9.98
N ARG A 33 -0.93 0.99 -10.89
CA ARG A 33 -2.37 1.09 -11.19
C ARG A 33 -2.91 -0.18 -11.81
N GLY A 34 -2.18 -0.75 -12.78
CA GLY A 34 -2.57 -1.99 -13.45
C GLY A 34 -2.59 -3.17 -12.48
N SER A 35 -1.53 -3.34 -11.70
CA SER A 35 -1.39 -4.39 -10.70
C SER A 35 -2.45 -4.28 -9.60
N ALA A 36 -2.70 -3.08 -9.07
CA ALA A 36 -3.72 -2.86 -8.05
C ALA A 36 -5.13 -3.15 -8.58
N ALA A 37 -5.43 -2.72 -9.82
CA ALA A 37 -6.72 -3.00 -10.45
C ALA A 37 -6.95 -4.49 -10.71
N TRP A 38 -5.89 -5.26 -11.01
CA TRP A 38 -6.03 -6.69 -11.27
C TRP A 38 -6.12 -7.51 -9.97
N LEU A 39 -5.25 -7.23 -9.01
CA LEU A 39 -5.07 -8.06 -7.82
C LEU A 39 -5.95 -7.65 -6.64
N HIS A 40 -6.56 -6.46 -6.66
CA HIS A 40 -7.40 -5.95 -5.59
C HIS A 40 -6.73 -6.02 -4.20
N PRO A 41 -5.56 -5.39 -4.00
CA PRO A 41 -4.89 -5.34 -2.71
C PRO A 41 -5.79 -4.76 -1.62
N LEU A 42 -5.49 -5.10 -0.36
CA LEU A 42 -6.12 -4.47 0.80
C LEU A 42 -5.52 -3.08 1.06
N ALA A 43 -4.23 -2.90 0.77
CA ALA A 43 -3.54 -1.64 0.94
C ALA A 43 -2.55 -1.35 -0.21
N ILE A 44 -2.43 -0.07 -0.56
CA ILE A 44 -1.43 0.45 -1.50
C ILE A 44 -0.51 1.37 -0.71
N VAL A 45 0.79 1.06 -0.70
CA VAL A 45 1.82 1.81 0.03
C VAL A 45 2.63 2.66 -0.95
N MET A 46 2.73 3.96 -0.69
CA MET A 46 3.48 4.90 -1.53
C MET A 46 4.01 6.07 -0.69
N THR A 47 4.97 6.82 -1.21
CA THR A 47 5.42 8.08 -0.58
C THR A 47 4.50 9.25 -0.93
N GLN A 48 4.63 10.36 -0.21
CA GLN A 48 3.96 11.62 -0.55
C GLN A 48 4.32 12.10 -1.96
N ASP A 49 5.57 11.95 -2.40
CA ASP A 49 6.00 12.35 -3.75
C ASP A 49 5.27 11.55 -4.83
N VAL A 50 5.13 10.24 -4.62
CA VAL A 50 4.36 9.38 -5.52
C VAL A 50 2.88 9.79 -5.52
N ARG A 51 2.30 10.03 -4.35
CA ARG A 51 0.90 10.51 -4.27
C ARG A 51 0.72 11.84 -4.98
N ALA A 52 1.68 12.76 -4.88
CA ALA A 52 1.62 14.09 -5.47
C ALA A 52 1.61 14.07 -7.00
N PHE A 53 2.08 12.97 -7.62
CA PHE A 53 2.05 12.80 -9.08
C PHE A 53 0.62 12.72 -9.64
N ASP A 54 -0.29 12.01 -8.96
CA ASP A 54 -1.70 11.91 -9.35
C ASP A 54 -2.62 11.68 -8.13
N PRO A 55 -2.86 12.70 -7.29
CA PRO A 55 -3.57 12.54 -6.03
C PRO A 55 -5.00 12.03 -6.20
N GLU A 56 -5.74 12.61 -7.14
CA GLU A 56 -7.12 12.23 -7.43
C GLU A 56 -7.18 10.82 -8.01
N GLY A 57 -6.27 10.51 -8.91
CA GLY A 57 -6.20 9.21 -9.55
C GLY A 57 -5.91 8.05 -8.60
N PHE A 58 -5.10 8.25 -7.56
CA PHE A 58 -4.88 7.25 -6.53
C PHE A 58 -6.08 7.10 -5.59
N MET A 59 -6.73 8.21 -5.22
CA MET A 59 -7.96 8.18 -4.42
C MET A 59 -9.10 7.46 -5.16
N GLU A 60 -9.25 7.71 -6.46
CA GLU A 60 -10.25 7.01 -7.26
C GLU A 60 -9.95 5.52 -7.36
N LEU A 61 -8.69 5.15 -7.62
CA LEU A 61 -8.25 3.75 -7.66
C LEU A 61 -8.55 3.04 -6.34
N SER A 62 -8.17 3.64 -5.21
CA SER A 62 -8.34 3.03 -3.89
C SER A 62 -9.82 2.82 -3.55
N ARG A 63 -10.66 3.83 -3.84
CA ARG A 63 -12.11 3.73 -3.68
C ARG A 63 -12.71 2.65 -4.58
N ARG A 64 -12.26 2.56 -5.84
CA ARG A 64 -12.78 1.60 -6.83
C ARG A 64 -12.51 0.15 -6.42
N ILE A 65 -11.34 -0.14 -5.86
CA ILE A 65 -10.93 -1.51 -5.49
C ILE A 65 -11.10 -1.81 -3.99
N GLY A 66 -11.59 -0.85 -3.20
CA GLY A 66 -11.74 -0.96 -1.75
C GLY A 66 -10.40 -1.16 -1.03
N ALA A 67 -9.34 -0.51 -1.49
CA ALA A 67 -8.02 -0.54 -0.86
C ALA A 67 -7.79 0.71 0.00
N GLU A 68 -6.99 0.57 1.05
CA GLU A 68 -6.48 1.70 1.83
C GLU A 68 -5.21 2.27 1.22
N LEU A 69 -5.09 3.61 1.23
CA LEU A 69 -3.88 4.29 0.78
C LEU A 69 -2.98 4.59 1.99
N VAL A 70 -1.82 3.93 2.03
CA VAL A 70 -0.79 4.18 3.04
C VAL A 70 0.24 5.12 2.44
N VAL A 71 0.17 6.39 2.86
CA VAL A 71 1.01 7.45 2.31
C VAL A 71 2.11 7.80 3.30
N LEU A 72 3.33 7.41 2.97
CA LEU A 72 4.50 7.62 3.81
C LEU A 72 5.06 9.04 3.57
N PRO A 73 5.47 9.77 4.62
CA PRO A 73 6.10 11.09 4.46
C PRO A 73 7.43 11.02 3.72
N SER A 74 8.16 9.91 3.82
CA SER A 74 9.40 9.65 3.10
C SER A 74 9.69 8.14 3.09
N GLU A 75 10.70 7.71 2.33
CA GLU A 75 11.21 6.34 2.40
C GLU A 75 12.02 6.04 3.67
N THR A 76 12.29 7.05 4.50
CA THR A 76 13.18 6.97 5.67
C THR A 76 12.44 6.83 7.01
N ILE A 77 11.12 6.64 7.00
CA ILE A 77 10.37 6.39 8.25
C ILE A 77 10.89 5.17 8.99
N SER A 78 10.69 5.09 10.30
CA SER A 78 11.11 3.93 11.09
C SER A 78 10.29 2.67 10.75
N ASP A 79 10.88 1.49 10.94
CA ASP A 79 10.18 0.22 10.74
C ASP A 79 8.94 0.11 11.65
N THR A 80 9.03 0.55 12.91
CA THR A 80 7.89 0.57 13.84
C THR A 80 6.73 1.42 13.32
N GLN A 81 7.05 2.60 12.77
CA GLN A 81 6.05 3.49 12.20
C GLN A 81 5.43 2.89 10.93
N LEU A 82 6.26 2.29 10.06
CA LEU A 82 5.81 1.61 8.85
C LEU A 82 4.85 0.47 9.18
N THR A 83 5.21 -0.38 10.15
CA THR A 83 4.34 -1.48 10.63
C THR A 83 3.01 -0.94 11.13
N ALA A 84 3.03 0.06 12.03
CA ALA A 84 1.80 0.61 12.60
C ALA A 84 0.86 1.17 11.51
N MET A 85 1.41 1.85 10.50
CA MET A 85 0.62 2.39 9.39
C MET A 85 0.04 1.28 8.49
N ILE A 86 0.82 0.24 8.21
CA ILE A 86 0.35 -0.89 7.39
C ILE A 86 -0.71 -1.70 8.13
N THR A 87 -0.48 -2.07 9.38
CA THR A 87 -1.42 -2.87 10.18
C THR A 87 -2.76 -2.14 10.32
N ALA A 88 -2.74 -0.83 10.60
CA ALA A 88 -3.97 -0.04 10.67
C ALA A 88 -4.74 -0.03 9.34
N ALA A 89 -4.04 0.12 8.21
CA ALA A 89 -4.66 0.10 6.89
C ALA A 89 -5.25 -1.27 6.52
N LEU A 90 -4.55 -2.36 6.87
CA LEU A 90 -5.05 -3.72 6.66
C LEU A 90 -6.33 -4.00 7.46
N ASP A 91 -6.36 -3.62 8.75
CA ASP A 91 -7.55 -3.80 9.61
C ASP A 91 -8.76 -3.02 9.06
N ILE A 92 -8.57 -1.77 8.63
CA ILE A 92 -9.63 -0.96 8.01
C ILE A 92 -10.13 -1.61 6.71
N ALA A 93 -9.22 -2.04 5.84
CA ALA A 93 -9.57 -2.64 4.56
C ALA A 93 -10.27 -4.00 4.72
N GLN A 94 -9.84 -4.82 5.68
CA GLN A 94 -10.46 -6.11 5.99
C GLN A 94 -11.89 -5.94 6.50
N ARG A 95 -12.11 -4.99 7.43
CA ARG A 95 -13.47 -4.69 7.92
C ARG A 95 -14.40 -4.28 6.79
N ARG A 96 -13.97 -3.38 5.90
CA ARG A 96 -14.79 -2.95 4.75
C ARG A 96 -15.17 -4.05 3.75
N ARG A 97 -14.39 -5.13 3.67
CA ARG A 97 -14.70 -6.26 2.77
C ARG A 97 -15.61 -7.31 3.40
N THR A 98 -15.81 -7.23 4.72
CA THR A 98 -16.62 -8.18 5.46
C THR A 98 -18.05 -7.67 5.69
N ASP A 99 -18.26 -6.35 5.56
CA ASP A 99 -19.58 -5.69 5.44
C ASP A 99 -20.12 -5.74 4.00
#